data_AF-A0A7G2JXQ4-F1
#
_entry.id   AF-A0A7G2JXQ4-F1
#
_cell.length_a   1.000
_cell.length_b   1.000
_cell.length_c   1.000
_cell.angle_alpha   90.00
_cell.angle_beta   90.00
_cell.angle_gamma   90.00
#
_symmetry.space_group_name_H-M   'P 1'
#
loop_
_entity.id
_entity.type
_entity.pdbx_description
1 polymer ?
#
loop_
_entity_poly.entity_id
_entity_poly.type
_entity_poly.pdbx_seq_one_letter_code
_entity_poly.pdbx_strand_id
1 'polypeptide(L)'
;VTEAEPVGMTTNMDGKVYADRENYPERVRIGSGRQYWRTDKDEETNVHSSYYVSGAYRYLTAGNTHTQSGNGNGTVNLSGNVVSPNHYGPLPTGGSKGDSGSPMFIYDAKKKQWLINAVLQTGHPFFGRGNGFQLIREEWFYNEVLAVDAPSVFQRYIPPINGHYSFVSNNDGTGK
;
A
#
# COMPACT_ATOMS: atom_id res chain seq x y z
N VAL A 1 -16.27 -5.47 6.83
CA VAL A 1 -15.60 -6.37 5.86
C VAL A 1 -15.45 -7.72 6.54
N THR A 2 -15.93 -8.81 5.94
CA THR A 2 -15.87 -10.17 6.51
C THR A 2 -15.26 -11.19 5.56
N GLU A 3 -15.08 -10.81 4.29
CA GLU A 3 -14.61 -11.65 3.19
C GLU A 3 -13.08 -11.87 3.22
N ALA A 4 -12.33 -11.00 3.89
CA ALA A 4 -10.89 -11.06 3.99
C ALA A 4 -10.40 -10.52 5.33
N GLU A 5 -9.29 -11.07 5.81
CA GLU A 5 -8.57 -10.56 6.98
C GLU A 5 -7.85 -9.24 6.64
N PRO A 6 -7.80 -8.27 7.56
CA PRO A 6 -6.95 -7.09 7.40
C PRO A 6 -5.48 -7.46 7.29
N VAL A 7 -4.77 -6.82 6.36
CA VAL A 7 -3.31 -6.96 6.24
C VAL A 7 -2.60 -6.14 7.32
N GLY A 8 -1.48 -6.65 7.85
CA GLY A 8 -0.61 -5.90 8.76
C GLY A 8 0.04 -4.70 8.06
N MET A 9 0.41 -3.67 8.84
CA MET A 9 1.05 -2.45 8.35
C MET A 9 2.55 -2.47 8.64
N THR A 10 3.34 -1.80 7.80
CA THR A 10 4.69 -1.42 8.19
C THR A 10 4.66 -0.20 9.10
N THR A 11 5.59 -0.11 10.03
CA THR A 11 5.51 0.83 11.16
C THR A 11 6.47 2.02 11.05
N ASN A 12 7.51 1.92 10.20
CA ASN A 12 8.60 2.88 10.14
C ASN A 12 8.35 3.95 9.07
N MET A 13 8.57 5.22 9.42
CA MET A 13 8.37 6.33 8.48
C MET A 13 9.64 6.68 7.69
N ASP A 14 10.82 6.18 8.04
CA ASP A 14 12.02 6.35 7.23
C ASP A 14 12.01 5.40 6.03
N GLY A 15 11.74 5.95 4.84
CA GLY A 15 11.71 5.20 3.60
C GLY A 15 13.02 4.49 3.25
N LYS A 16 14.15 4.89 3.85
CA LYS A 16 15.45 4.23 3.65
C LYS A 16 15.45 2.79 4.17
N VAL A 17 14.71 2.51 5.24
CA VAL A 17 14.63 1.17 5.86
C VAL A 17 14.13 0.12 4.86
N TYR A 18 13.22 0.51 3.97
CA TYR A 18 12.61 -0.39 2.98
C TYR A 18 13.47 -0.64 1.72
N ALA A 19 14.67 -0.04 1.65
CA ALA A 19 15.64 -0.34 0.59
C ALA A 19 16.49 -1.58 0.90
N ASP A 20 16.49 -2.05 2.14
CA ASP A 20 17.21 -3.25 2.58
C ASP A 20 16.55 -4.51 2.02
N ARG A 21 17.23 -5.17 1.09
CA ARG A 21 16.72 -6.34 0.37
C ARG A 21 16.86 -7.66 1.13
N GLU A 22 17.68 -7.71 2.17
CA GLU A 22 17.75 -8.91 3.02
C GLU A 22 16.54 -8.95 3.95
N ASN A 23 16.17 -7.78 4.49
CA ASN A 23 14.99 -7.65 5.34
C ASN A 23 13.69 -7.59 4.53
N TYR A 24 13.74 -6.99 3.34
CA TYR A 24 12.59 -6.79 2.45
C TYR A 24 12.88 -7.27 1.02
N PRO A 25 12.96 -8.60 0.79
CA PRO A 25 13.38 -9.17 -0.49
C PRO A 25 12.32 -9.03 -1.59
N GLU A 26 11.04 -8.94 -1.22
CA GLU A 26 9.92 -8.95 -2.17
C GLU A 26 9.03 -7.72 -1.99
N ARG A 27 8.55 -7.15 -3.11
CA ARG A 27 7.69 -5.98 -3.10
C ARG A 27 6.78 -5.91 -4.32
N VAL A 28 5.47 -5.83 -4.07
CA VAL A 28 4.43 -5.87 -5.11
C VAL A 28 3.47 -4.71 -4.99
N ARG A 29 2.77 -4.40 -6.08
CA ARG A 29 1.64 -3.46 -6.09
C ARG A 29 0.51 -4.00 -6.94
N ILE A 30 -0.68 -3.47 -6.72
CA ILE A 30 -1.88 -3.75 -7.51
C ILE A 30 -2.70 -2.46 -7.63
N GLY A 31 -3.31 -2.23 -8.79
CA GLY A 31 -4.18 -1.07 -9.00
C GLY A 31 -5.02 -1.19 -10.27
N SER A 32 -5.90 -0.22 -10.47
CA SER A 32 -6.85 -0.18 -11.60
C SER A 32 -6.77 1.13 -12.37
N GLY A 33 -5.62 1.79 -12.39
CA GLY A 33 -5.41 2.99 -13.21
C GLY A 33 -5.61 2.75 -14.71
N ARG A 34 -5.37 3.79 -15.51
CA ARG A 34 -5.33 3.66 -16.97
C ARG A 34 -4.27 2.63 -17.36
N GLN A 35 -4.65 1.71 -18.22
CA GLN A 35 -3.82 0.57 -18.55
C GLN A 35 -3.06 0.85 -19.82
N TYR A 36 -1.75 0.63 -19.75
CA TYR A 36 -0.84 0.79 -20.86
C TYR A 36 0.12 -0.39 -20.92
N TRP A 37 0.64 -0.69 -22.10
CA TRP A 37 1.82 -1.56 -22.24
C TRP A 37 2.99 -0.78 -22.85
N ARG A 38 4.20 -1.34 -22.76
CA ARG A 38 5.42 -0.82 -23.40
C ARG A 38 6.18 -1.97 -24.03
N THR A 39 6.96 -1.67 -25.05
CA THR A 39 7.80 -2.63 -25.77
C THR A 39 9.28 -2.29 -25.61
N ASP A 40 10.16 -3.28 -25.84
CA ASP A 40 11.62 -3.09 -25.79
C ASP A 40 12.08 -1.94 -26.70
N LYS A 41 11.46 -1.82 -27.89
CA LYS A 41 11.75 -0.77 -28.86
C LYS A 41 11.44 0.63 -28.33
N ASP A 42 10.37 0.81 -27.55
CA ASP A 42 10.02 2.12 -26.97
C ASP A 42 11.01 2.52 -25.88
N GLU A 43 11.59 1.53 -25.19
CA GLU A 43 12.62 1.76 -24.17
C GLU A 43 13.96 2.14 -24.80
N GLU A 44 14.41 1.41 -25.83
CA GLU A 44 15.66 1.67 -26.57
C GLU A 44 15.68 3.07 -27.17
N THR A 45 14.56 3.51 -27.73
CA THR A 45 14.42 4.82 -28.38
C THR A 45 14.07 5.94 -27.41
N ASN A 46 13.94 5.63 -26.11
CA ASN A 46 13.51 6.54 -25.05
C ASN A 46 12.22 7.29 -25.38
N VAL A 47 11.38 6.72 -26.25
CA VAL A 47 10.16 7.41 -26.69
C VAL A 47 9.21 7.47 -25.50
N HIS A 48 8.66 8.65 -25.26
CA HIS A 48 7.67 8.90 -24.22
C HIS A 48 6.29 8.37 -24.62
N SER A 49 6.23 7.13 -25.13
CA SER A 49 5.01 6.46 -25.58
C SER A 49 4.78 5.19 -24.80
N SER A 50 3.63 5.11 -24.16
CA SER A 50 3.03 3.85 -23.74
C SER A 50 1.75 3.69 -24.56
N TYR A 51 1.45 2.48 -25.02
CA TYR A 51 0.23 2.28 -25.81
C TYR A 51 -0.94 2.06 -24.88
N TYR A 52 -1.98 2.86 -25.07
CA TYR A 52 -3.20 2.79 -24.27
C TYR A 52 -3.98 1.51 -24.59
N VAL A 53 -4.38 0.80 -23.53
CA VAL A 53 -5.17 -0.43 -23.62
C VAL A 53 -6.58 -0.18 -23.07
N SER A 54 -6.69 0.44 -21.90
CA SER A 54 -7.96 0.59 -21.21
C SER A 54 -8.00 1.81 -20.29
N GLY A 55 -9.20 2.34 -20.06
CA GLY A 55 -9.46 3.39 -19.10
C GLY A 55 -9.25 2.91 -17.66
N ALA A 56 -9.18 3.86 -16.72
CA ALA A 56 -9.11 3.55 -15.30
C ALA A 56 -10.41 2.90 -14.79
N TYR A 57 -10.29 2.19 -13.67
CA TYR A 57 -11.34 1.54 -12.89
C TYR A 57 -12.11 0.44 -13.62
N ARG A 58 -11.50 -0.17 -14.65
CA ARG A 58 -12.12 -1.27 -15.40
C ARG A 58 -11.72 -2.66 -14.93
N TYR A 59 -10.45 -2.86 -14.62
CA TYR A 59 -9.89 -4.11 -14.12
C TYR A 59 -8.58 -3.84 -13.37
N LEU A 60 -8.14 -4.82 -12.58
CA LEU A 60 -6.90 -4.75 -11.80
C LEU A 60 -5.71 -5.27 -12.61
N THR A 61 -4.58 -4.59 -12.48
CA THR A 61 -3.26 -5.06 -12.92
C THR A 61 -2.28 -5.01 -11.76
N ALA A 62 -1.40 -6.01 -11.68
CA ALA A 62 -0.48 -6.21 -10.57
C ALA A 62 0.87 -6.72 -11.07
N GLY A 63 1.88 -6.66 -10.21
CA GLY A 63 3.23 -7.13 -10.48
C GLY A 63 4.18 -6.72 -9.35
N ASN A 64 5.45 -7.10 -9.49
CA ASN A 64 6.47 -6.54 -8.61
C ASN A 64 6.67 -5.05 -8.90
N THR A 65 7.12 -4.32 -7.89
CA THR A 65 7.39 -2.90 -8.05
C THR A 65 8.70 -2.66 -8.83
N HIS A 66 8.90 -1.41 -9.26
CA HIS A 66 10.23 -0.97 -9.67
C HIS A 66 11.22 -0.94 -8.48
N THR A 67 12.51 -0.86 -8.81
CA THR A 67 13.57 -0.68 -7.82
C THR A 67 13.42 0.65 -7.10
N GLN A 68 13.75 0.68 -5.81
CA GLN A 68 13.76 1.93 -5.05
C GLN A 68 14.91 2.82 -5.51
N SER A 69 14.58 4.06 -5.87
CA SER A 69 15.51 5.07 -6.38
C SER A 69 15.57 6.33 -5.53
N GLY A 70 14.61 6.51 -4.63
CA GLY A 70 14.61 7.59 -3.65
C GLY A 70 13.83 7.23 -2.40
N ASN A 71 14.07 7.96 -1.33
CA ASN A 71 13.38 7.85 -0.05
C ASN A 71 13.33 9.21 0.64
N GLY A 72 12.49 9.28 1.66
CA GLY A 72 12.43 10.40 2.59
C GLY A 72 11.63 10.01 3.83
N ASN A 73 11.39 10.99 4.70
CA ASN A 73 10.52 10.80 5.85
C ASN A 73 9.05 10.74 5.39
N GLY A 74 8.48 9.54 5.40
CA GLY A 74 7.12 9.22 4.99
C GLY A 74 6.96 8.87 3.52
N THR A 75 8.04 8.76 2.73
CA THR A 75 7.95 8.53 1.28
C THR A 75 8.99 7.55 0.76
N VAL A 76 8.59 6.82 -0.29
CA VAL A 76 9.49 6.01 -1.13
C VAL A 76 9.22 6.29 -2.60
N ASN A 77 10.29 6.43 -3.39
CA ASN A 77 10.21 6.64 -4.83
C ASN A 77 10.81 5.44 -5.54
N LEU A 78 10.05 4.88 -6.49
CA LEU A 78 10.40 3.69 -7.22
C LEU A 78 10.52 4.02 -8.70
N SER A 79 11.63 3.64 -9.32
CA SER A 79 11.86 3.88 -10.75
C SER A 79 12.63 2.74 -11.39
N GLY A 80 12.41 2.54 -12.69
CA GLY A 80 13.13 1.53 -13.45
C GLY A 80 12.51 1.28 -14.81
N ASN A 81 13.07 0.32 -15.52
CA ASN A 81 12.56 -0.14 -16.79
C ASN A 81 11.42 -1.15 -16.57
N VAL A 82 10.27 -0.95 -17.23
CA VAL A 82 9.09 -1.84 -17.11
C VAL A 82 9.19 -3.08 -18.01
N VAL A 83 10.04 -3.04 -19.04
CA VAL A 83 10.20 -4.17 -19.98
C VAL A 83 11.34 -5.12 -19.60
N SER A 84 12.09 -4.80 -18.53
CA SER A 84 13.19 -5.65 -18.05
C SER A 84 12.96 -6.09 -16.61
N PRO A 85 13.20 -7.37 -16.28
CA PRO A 85 13.18 -7.85 -14.90
C PRO A 85 14.04 -7.01 -13.96
N ASN A 86 13.65 -6.94 -12.69
CA ASN A 86 14.47 -6.35 -11.63
C ASN A 86 14.60 -7.31 -10.45
N HIS A 87 15.26 -6.84 -9.38
CA HIS A 87 15.52 -7.66 -8.20
C HIS A 87 14.25 -8.23 -7.54
N TYR A 88 13.13 -7.50 -7.56
CA TYR A 88 11.86 -7.93 -6.98
C TYR A 88 11.05 -8.85 -7.92
N GLY A 89 11.53 -9.12 -9.13
CA GLY A 89 10.91 -10.09 -10.02
C GLY A 89 10.78 -9.65 -11.49
N PRO A 90 10.18 -10.54 -12.31
CA PRO A 90 10.12 -10.42 -13.77
C PRO A 90 8.98 -9.55 -14.30
N LEU A 91 8.04 -9.11 -13.45
CA LEU A 91 6.84 -8.35 -13.83
C LEU A 91 6.84 -6.97 -13.16
N PRO A 92 7.85 -6.12 -13.40
CA PRO A 92 7.82 -4.76 -12.88
C PRO A 92 6.61 -4.02 -13.44
N THR A 93 5.86 -3.35 -12.56
CA THR A 93 4.70 -2.55 -12.96
C THR A 93 4.74 -1.15 -12.35
N GLY A 94 4.51 -0.16 -13.19
CA GLY A 94 4.36 1.24 -12.80
C GLY A 94 2.88 1.65 -12.70
N GLY A 95 2.57 2.57 -11.81
CA GLY A 95 1.22 3.15 -11.68
C GLY A 95 1.01 4.33 -12.62
N SER A 96 -0.26 4.55 -13.00
CA SER A 96 -0.69 5.59 -13.92
C SER A 96 -1.84 6.44 -13.35
N LYS A 97 -2.47 7.28 -14.18
CA LYS A 97 -3.66 8.06 -13.76
C LYS A 97 -4.79 7.10 -13.36
N GLY A 98 -5.29 7.27 -12.14
CA GLY A 98 -6.30 6.39 -11.54
C GLY A 98 -5.71 5.35 -10.57
N ASP A 99 -4.39 5.14 -10.55
CA ASP A 99 -3.75 4.30 -9.53
C ASP A 99 -3.46 5.04 -8.22
N SER A 100 -3.69 6.35 -8.13
CA SER A 100 -3.53 7.09 -6.88
C SER A 100 -4.38 6.48 -5.77
N GLY A 101 -3.78 6.21 -4.61
CA GLY A 101 -4.37 5.51 -3.48
C GLY A 101 -4.22 3.98 -3.53
N SER A 102 -3.81 3.40 -4.67
CA SER A 102 -3.62 1.96 -4.79
C SER A 102 -2.48 1.45 -3.90
N PRO A 103 -2.59 0.24 -3.31
CA PRO A 103 -1.66 -0.23 -2.31
C PRO A 103 -0.37 -0.79 -2.92
N MET A 104 0.69 -0.67 -2.14
CA MET A 104 1.96 -1.38 -2.31
C MET A 104 2.23 -2.21 -1.06
N PHE A 105 2.61 -3.46 -1.28
CA PHE A 105 2.93 -4.43 -0.24
C PHE A 105 4.40 -4.78 -0.28
N ILE A 106 4.97 -5.02 0.89
CA ILE A 106 6.35 -5.46 1.06
C ILE A 106 6.37 -6.72 1.92
N TYR A 107 7.25 -7.66 1.60
CA TYR A 107 7.43 -8.86 2.41
C TYR A 107 8.51 -8.60 3.46
N ASP A 108 8.17 -8.76 4.73
CA ASP A 108 9.13 -8.69 5.83
C ASP A 108 9.70 -10.11 6.07
N ALA A 109 10.96 -10.32 5.71
CA ALA A 109 11.62 -11.63 5.79
C ALA A 109 11.81 -12.11 7.25
N LYS A 110 11.94 -11.18 8.21
CA LYS A 110 12.07 -11.51 9.63
C LYS A 110 10.74 -11.97 10.20
N LYS A 111 9.66 -11.26 9.86
CA LYS A 111 8.30 -11.59 10.29
C LYS A 111 7.62 -12.66 9.45
N LYS A 112 8.18 -12.99 8.27
CA LYS A 112 7.66 -13.95 7.29
C LYS A 112 6.22 -13.65 6.86
N GLN A 113 5.92 -12.39 6.59
CA GLN A 113 4.58 -11.96 6.23
C GLN A 113 4.59 -10.78 5.25
N TRP A 114 3.53 -10.67 4.46
CA TRP A 114 3.25 -9.51 3.64
C TRP A 114 2.60 -8.41 4.48
N LEU A 115 3.10 -7.19 4.33
CA LEU A 115 2.59 -6.00 4.99
C LEU A 115 2.23 -4.95 3.95
N ILE A 116 1.17 -4.17 4.20
CA ILE A 116 0.96 -2.94 3.43
C ILE A 116 2.04 -1.93 3.83
N ASN A 117 2.79 -1.44 2.85
CA ASN A 117 3.90 -0.52 3.10
C ASN A 117 3.57 0.92 2.75
N ALA A 118 2.86 1.12 1.64
CA ALA A 118 2.60 2.47 1.14
C ALA A 118 1.37 2.49 0.22
N VAL A 119 0.87 3.69 -0.05
CA VAL A 119 -0.13 3.96 -1.09
C VAL A 119 0.46 4.87 -2.17
N LEU A 120 0.10 4.63 -3.43
CA LEU A 120 0.61 5.41 -4.55
C LEU A 120 0.08 6.84 -4.50
N GLN A 121 0.95 7.83 -4.52
CA GLN A 121 0.56 9.25 -4.53
C GLN A 121 0.76 9.86 -5.91
N THR A 122 2.00 9.77 -6.41
CA THR A 122 2.43 10.45 -7.63
C THR A 122 2.91 9.41 -8.62
N GLY A 123 2.54 9.56 -9.88
CA GLY A 123 3.05 8.74 -10.96
C GLY A 123 3.45 9.59 -12.16
N HIS A 124 4.43 9.09 -12.91
CA HIS A 124 4.77 9.61 -14.23
C HIS A 124 4.16 8.68 -15.32
N PRO A 125 2.84 8.80 -15.59
CA PRO A 125 2.05 7.79 -16.30
C PRO A 125 2.51 7.52 -17.73
N PHE A 126 3.11 8.51 -18.40
CA PHE A 126 3.55 8.37 -19.79
C PHE A 126 4.88 7.63 -19.94
N PHE A 127 5.65 7.54 -18.85
CA PHE A 127 6.99 6.96 -18.88
C PHE A 127 6.98 5.54 -18.33
N GLY A 128 6.04 5.19 -17.43
CA GLY A 128 6.06 3.88 -16.76
C GLY A 128 7.37 3.63 -16.00
N ARG A 129 8.09 4.70 -15.64
CA ARG A 129 9.46 4.67 -15.12
C ARG A 129 9.58 5.21 -13.71
N GLY A 130 8.51 5.72 -13.10
CA GLY A 130 8.61 6.40 -11.81
C GLY A 130 7.28 6.57 -11.08
N ASN A 131 7.22 6.10 -9.84
CA ASN A 131 6.10 6.31 -8.93
C ASN A 131 6.60 6.70 -7.53
N GLY A 132 5.97 7.71 -6.95
CA GLY A 132 6.13 8.11 -5.55
C GLY A 132 4.99 7.57 -4.70
N PHE A 133 5.34 6.97 -3.57
CA PHE A 133 4.42 6.40 -2.62
C PHE A 133 4.53 7.08 -1.25
N GLN A 134 3.39 7.20 -0.58
CA GLN A 134 3.28 7.65 0.81
C GLN A 134 3.23 6.44 1.72
N LEU A 135 4.16 6.36 2.66
CA LEU A 135 4.22 5.26 3.63
C LEU A 135 2.98 5.24 4.52
N ILE A 136 2.58 4.04 4.92
CA ILE A 136 1.45 3.85 5.85
C ILE A 136 1.82 4.41 7.22
N ARG A 137 0.87 5.13 7.83
CA ARG A 137 1.02 5.80 9.13
C ARG A 137 0.29 5.00 10.20
N GLU A 138 0.85 3.85 10.57
CA GLU A 138 0.23 2.93 11.51
C GLU A 138 -0.11 3.59 12.85
N GLU A 139 0.84 4.33 13.43
CA GLU A 139 0.63 5.02 14.72
C GLU A 139 -0.52 6.01 14.65
N TRP A 140 -0.61 6.80 13.56
CA TRP A 140 -1.74 7.72 13.37
C TRP A 140 -3.07 6.98 13.27
N PHE A 141 -3.12 5.86 12.54
CA PHE A 141 -4.34 5.07 12.42
C PHE A 141 -4.81 4.53 13.78
N TYR A 142 -3.94 3.90 14.56
CA TYR A 142 -4.34 3.31 15.83
C TYR A 142 -4.59 4.36 16.93
N ASN A 143 -3.74 5.38 17.02
CA ASN A 143 -3.77 6.32 18.14
C ASN A 143 -4.73 7.50 17.92
N GLU A 144 -5.00 7.89 16.67
CA GLU A 144 -5.82 9.07 16.37
C GLU A 144 -7.16 8.72 15.73
N VAL A 145 -7.23 7.65 14.92
CA VAL A 145 -8.47 7.26 14.24
C VAL A 145 -9.21 6.21 15.07
N LEU A 146 -8.60 5.04 15.27
CA LEU A 146 -9.28 3.93 15.95
C LEU A 146 -9.59 4.25 17.41
N ALA A 147 -8.69 4.93 18.12
CA ALA A 147 -8.91 5.31 19.51
C ALA A 147 -10.12 6.24 19.70
N VAL A 148 -10.44 7.08 18.70
CA VAL A 148 -11.59 7.98 18.72
C VAL A 148 -12.89 7.23 18.42
N ASP A 149 -12.85 6.27 17.50
CA ASP A 149 -14.04 5.51 17.08
C ASP A 149 -14.38 4.36 18.04
N ALA A 150 -13.39 3.83 18.78
CA ALA A 150 -13.56 2.75 19.75
C ALA A 150 -13.03 3.11 21.15
N PRO A 151 -13.51 4.20 21.79
CA PRO A 151 -12.94 4.72 23.03
C PRO A 151 -13.35 3.90 24.27
N SER A 152 -14.41 3.10 24.17
CA SER A 152 -15.02 2.41 25.32
C SER A 152 -14.68 0.93 25.33
N VAL A 153 -13.97 0.49 26.37
CA VAL A 153 -13.64 -0.91 26.62
C VAL A 153 -14.30 -1.36 27.93
N PHE A 154 -15.27 -2.27 27.84
CA PHE A 154 -15.92 -2.87 29.02
C PHE A 154 -15.13 -4.10 29.48
N GLN A 155 -14.02 -3.87 30.18
CA GLN A 155 -13.19 -4.93 30.75
C GLN A 155 -13.60 -5.25 32.19
N ARG A 156 -13.82 -6.53 32.47
CA ARG A 156 -14.04 -7.07 33.83
C ARG A 156 -12.70 -7.49 34.42
N TYR A 157 -12.20 -6.74 35.40
CA TYR A 157 -11.05 -7.18 36.19
C TYR A 157 -11.45 -8.35 37.12
N ILE A 158 -10.58 -9.36 37.22
CA ILE A 158 -10.63 -10.47 38.18
C ILE A 158 -10.50 -9.90 39.61
N PRO A 159 -11.24 -10.38 40.64
CA PRO A 159 -11.88 -11.70 40.76
C PRO A 159 -13.24 -11.84 40.07
N PRO A 160 -13.72 -13.08 39.83
CA PRO A 160 -14.88 -13.34 38.98
C PRO A 160 -16.19 -12.89 39.67
N ILE A 161 -16.60 -11.64 39.45
CA ILE A 161 -17.94 -11.14 39.83
C ILE A 161 -18.89 -11.16 38.63
N ASN A 162 -19.97 -11.95 38.64
CA ASN A 162 -20.95 -12.09 37.53
C ASN A 162 -21.31 -10.74 36.87
N GLY A 163 -20.58 -10.38 35.81
CA GLY A 163 -20.71 -9.07 35.17
C GLY A 163 -22.08 -8.95 34.52
N HIS A 164 -22.80 -7.89 34.84
CA HIS A 164 -24.11 -7.60 34.28
C HIS A 164 -24.08 -6.18 33.71
N TYR A 165 -24.12 -6.07 32.39
CA TYR A 165 -24.13 -4.80 31.67
C TYR A 165 -25.54 -4.59 31.09
N SER A 166 -26.06 -3.37 31.21
CA SER A 166 -27.32 -2.95 30.59
C SER A 166 -27.03 -1.73 29.73
N PHE A 167 -27.51 -1.77 28.49
CA PHE A 167 -27.34 -0.70 27.51
C PHE A 167 -28.71 -0.16 27.11
N VAL A 168 -28.88 1.15 27.13
CA VAL A 168 -30.13 1.83 26.75
C VAL A 168 -29.82 2.88 25.69
N SER A 169 -30.52 2.81 24.56
CA SER A 169 -30.46 3.80 23.48
C SER A 169 -31.57 4.84 23.61
N ASN A 170 -31.24 6.11 23.35
CA ASN A 170 -32.23 7.19 23.23
C ASN A 170 -32.70 7.40 21.77
N ASN A 171 -32.16 6.63 20.81
CA ASN A 171 -32.43 6.72 19.36
C ASN A 171 -32.08 8.09 18.72
N ASP A 172 -31.20 8.86 19.35
CA ASP A 172 -30.71 10.17 18.88
C ASP A 172 -29.18 10.24 18.73
N GLY A 173 -28.52 9.07 18.72
CA GLY A 173 -27.06 8.97 18.75
C GLY A 173 -26.46 8.99 20.16
N THR A 174 -27.29 9.01 21.21
CA THR A 174 -26.86 8.88 22.60
C THR A 174 -27.39 7.60 23.26
N GLY A 175 -26.66 7.11 24.25
CA GLY A 175 -27.01 5.94 25.04
C GLY A 175 -26.19 5.86 26.32
N LYS A 176 -26.54 4.93 27.21
CA LYS A 176 -25.83 4.68 28.48
C LYS A 176 -25.81 3.20 28.82
#